data_AF-A0AAX6MVR6-F1
#
_entry.id   AF-A0AAX6MVR6-F1
#
_cell.length_a   1.000
_cell.length_b   1.000
_cell.length_c   1.000
_cell.angle_alpha   90.00
_cell.angle_beta   90.00
_cell.angle_gamma   90.00
#
_symmetry.space_group_name_H-M   'P 1'
#
loop_
_entity.id
_entity.type
_entity.pdbx_description
1 polymer ?
#
loop_
_entity_poly.entity_id
_entity_poly.type
_entity_poly.pdbx_seq_one_letter_code
_entity_poly.pdbx_strand_id
1 'polypeptide(L)'
;MANQNSSMPSLGQLIVGTRDQVILVHFDGTQFAIASRFILPDWMPCSILFKEPDILYAVNKLGSDTNVLRLVHSTPGDSLPLQPDGTRPRFDEISFVANGMGSFGGRHLAFNADKTRMVETCHETGEIDIWDISAGNNVPRLMKTLQGADQTDPRKTYYPVPSQTILDPTGRYFIIANPGNNSLAIIDTKNDRYEIAGIVVIPEKISPGAIACITSGGTHYLIIVGQINTAIALVRMEYTDKLLKFTTVQTGQARKMEDGGQHTTMPFAGLVVASNQRDIYIWNRFSNDRSGHIGHFTLDQDAERRAHIRFVENIPTGGIQPRMLSLSSDDNQEFAIVANETGDAGIAAFRRDPTTGRLDPNPVATIPNHLLVAWGVPENEIRGPQFVREL
;
A
#
# COMPACT_ATOMS: atom_id res chain seq x y z
N MET A 1 -14.03 43.58 -12.77
CA MET A 1 -13.48 42.32 -13.28
C MET A 1 -12.17 42.08 -12.55
N ALA A 2 -12.23 41.42 -11.40
CA ALA A 2 -11.05 41.04 -10.64
C ALA A 2 -10.70 39.61 -11.05
N ASN A 3 -9.61 39.45 -11.80
CA ASN A 3 -8.97 38.15 -11.96
C ASN A 3 -8.41 37.76 -10.59
N GLN A 4 -9.18 36.97 -9.84
CA GLN A 4 -8.58 36.12 -8.83
C GLN A 4 -7.78 35.06 -9.59
N ASN A 5 -6.49 35.32 -9.74
CA ASN A 5 -5.52 34.25 -9.89
C ASN A 5 -5.61 33.41 -8.62
N SER A 6 -6.52 32.43 -8.62
CA SER A 6 -6.39 31.27 -7.75
C SER A 6 -5.10 30.61 -8.21
N SER A 7 -4.02 30.81 -7.44
CA SER A 7 -2.84 29.95 -7.54
C SER A 7 -3.35 28.52 -7.43
N MET A 8 -3.34 27.80 -8.55
CA MET A 8 -3.60 26.36 -8.55
C MET A 8 -2.60 25.78 -7.54
N PRO A 9 -3.03 25.00 -6.53
CA PRO A 9 -2.10 24.34 -5.63
C PRO A 9 -1.08 23.56 -6.48
N SER A 10 0.17 23.44 -6.05
CA SER A 10 1.10 22.57 -6.76
C SER A 10 0.62 21.12 -6.66
N LEU A 11 -0.01 20.67 -7.75
CA LEU A 11 -0.34 19.29 -8.09
C LEU A 11 0.84 18.32 -7.82
N GLY A 12 0.60 17.20 -7.12
CA GLY A 12 1.62 16.24 -6.70
C GLY A 12 2.21 15.37 -7.82
N GLN A 13 3.31 14.70 -7.51
CA GLN A 13 3.94 13.70 -8.37
C GLN A 13 3.63 12.30 -7.87
N LEU A 14 3.27 11.41 -8.77
CA LEU A 14 2.96 10.02 -8.48
C LEU A 14 4.05 9.11 -9.02
N ILE A 15 4.37 8.08 -8.22
CA ILE A 15 5.09 6.91 -8.68
C ILE A 15 4.08 5.82 -8.99
N VAL A 16 4.17 5.28 -10.20
CA VAL A 16 3.35 4.15 -10.66
C VAL A 16 4.27 2.98 -10.95
N GLY A 17 4.05 1.86 -10.26
CA GLY A 17 4.73 0.60 -10.51
C GLY A 17 3.87 -0.32 -11.36
N THR A 18 4.42 -0.79 -12.47
CA THR A 18 3.75 -1.68 -13.43
C THR A 18 4.78 -2.65 -13.99
N ARG A 19 4.35 -3.67 -14.73
CA ARG A 19 5.29 -4.66 -15.27
C ARG A 19 6.39 -4.00 -16.10
N ASP A 20 7.62 -4.40 -15.82
CA ASP A 20 8.89 -3.99 -16.42
C ASP A 20 9.22 -2.50 -16.34
N GLN A 21 8.47 -1.70 -15.57
CA GLN A 21 8.76 -0.26 -15.47
C GLN A 21 8.24 0.40 -14.19
N VAL A 22 8.91 1.49 -13.82
CA VAL A 22 8.36 2.52 -12.93
C VAL A 22 8.14 3.79 -13.73
N ILE A 23 6.98 4.41 -13.53
CA ILE A 23 6.54 5.60 -14.25
C ILE A 23 6.40 6.75 -13.26
N LEU A 24 6.97 7.90 -13.62
CA LEU A 24 6.72 9.16 -12.94
C LEU A 24 5.55 9.85 -13.65
N VAL A 25 4.51 10.16 -12.88
CA VAL A 25 3.29 10.83 -13.37
C VAL A 25 3.10 12.13 -12.62
N HIS A 26 2.76 13.19 -13.33
CA HIS A 26 2.31 14.44 -12.74
C HIS A 26 0.79 14.46 -12.68
N PHE A 27 0.23 14.90 -11.57
CA PHE A 27 -1.21 15.08 -11.40
C PHE A 27 -1.48 16.51 -10.99
N ASP A 28 -2.32 17.23 -11.74
CA ASP A 28 -2.66 18.62 -11.45
C ASP A 28 -4.07 18.79 -10.84
N GLY A 29 -4.60 17.74 -10.21
CA GLY A 29 -5.95 17.75 -9.64
C GLY A 29 -7.06 17.53 -10.67
N THR A 30 -6.75 17.62 -11.97
CA THR A 30 -7.73 17.50 -13.07
C THR A 30 -7.28 16.60 -14.21
N GLN A 31 -5.98 16.39 -14.39
CA GLN A 31 -5.42 15.55 -15.43
C GLN A 31 -4.10 14.93 -14.98
N PHE A 32 -3.78 13.81 -15.61
CA PHE A 32 -2.48 13.16 -15.47
C PHE A 32 -1.61 13.44 -16.68
N ALA A 33 -0.31 13.62 -16.46
CA ALA A 33 0.71 13.66 -17.49
C ALA A 33 1.84 12.69 -17.14
N ILE A 34 2.20 11.81 -18.07
CA ILE A 34 3.36 10.91 -17.88
C ILE A 34 4.63 11.74 -18.11
N ALA A 35 5.46 11.87 -17.08
CA ALA A 35 6.68 12.66 -17.11
C ALA A 35 7.86 11.84 -17.61
N SER A 36 8.07 10.66 -17.03
CA SER A 36 9.20 9.79 -17.36
C SER A 36 8.91 8.32 -17.04
N ARG A 37 9.73 7.44 -17.60
CA ARG A 37 9.67 6.00 -17.43
C ARG A 37 11.08 5.46 -17.24
N PHE A 38 11.24 4.59 -16.26
CA PHE A 38 12.40 3.72 -16.18
C PHE A 38 11.95 2.29 -16.47
N ILE A 39 12.57 1.66 -17.47
CA ILE A 39 12.22 0.30 -17.93
C ILE A 39 13.35 -0.65 -17.55
N LEU A 40 12.99 -1.76 -16.91
CA LEU A 40 13.87 -2.87 -16.58
C LEU A 40 13.10 -4.17 -16.89
N PRO A 41 13.54 -4.97 -17.88
CA PRO A 41 12.88 -6.24 -18.22
C PRO A 41 12.83 -7.22 -17.05
N ASP A 42 11.81 -8.09 -17.04
CA ASP A 42 11.59 -9.14 -16.04
C ASP A 42 11.43 -8.62 -14.60
N TRP A 43 10.85 -7.42 -14.48
CA TRP A 43 10.68 -6.73 -13.21
C TRP A 43 9.21 -6.45 -12.91
N MET A 44 8.80 -6.63 -11.65
CA MET A 44 7.43 -6.35 -11.23
C MET A 44 7.39 -5.55 -9.92
N PRO A 45 7.53 -4.21 -9.99
CA PRO A 45 7.51 -3.30 -8.84
C PRO A 45 6.10 -3.09 -8.28
N CYS A 46 5.59 -4.08 -7.55
CA CYS A 46 4.25 -4.04 -6.97
C CYS A 46 4.17 -3.36 -5.58
N SER A 47 5.32 -2.95 -5.02
CA SER A 47 5.45 -2.16 -3.79
C SER A 47 6.72 -1.33 -3.87
N ILE A 48 6.59 -0.04 -3.55
CA ILE A 48 7.68 0.94 -3.63
C ILE A 48 7.68 1.80 -2.36
N LEU A 49 8.85 1.98 -1.76
CA LEU A 49 9.09 2.91 -0.66
C LEU A 49 9.88 4.12 -1.14
N PHE A 50 9.48 5.30 -0.68
CA PHE A 50 10.21 6.54 -0.91
C PHE A 50 10.99 6.96 0.35
N LYS A 51 12.30 7.11 0.19
CA LYS A 51 13.22 7.65 1.20
C LYS A 51 13.72 8.99 0.72
N GLU A 52 13.44 10.02 1.50
CA GLU A 52 13.78 11.39 1.17
C GLU A 52 15.31 11.54 1.01
N PRO A 53 15.75 12.46 0.15
CA PRO A 53 14.91 13.32 -0.68
C PRO A 53 14.44 12.67 -1.99
N ASP A 54 15.07 11.60 -2.46
CA ASP A 54 14.98 11.22 -3.88
C ASP A 54 15.14 9.72 -4.17
N ILE A 55 15.14 8.85 -3.15
CA ILE A 55 15.41 7.42 -3.33
C ILE A 55 14.11 6.61 -3.31
N LEU A 56 13.99 5.68 -4.25
CA LEU A 56 12.96 4.66 -4.26
C LEU A 56 13.56 3.27 -4.03
N TYR A 57 12.93 2.48 -3.17
CA TYR A 57 13.19 1.04 -3.03
C TYR A 57 11.97 0.29 -3.53
N ALA A 58 12.15 -0.56 -4.51
CA ALA A 58 11.06 -1.22 -5.22
C ALA A 58 11.32 -2.73 -5.30
N VAL A 59 10.35 -3.50 -4.82
CA VAL A 59 10.43 -4.97 -4.84
C VAL A 59 10.49 -5.51 -6.28
N ASN A 60 11.01 -6.71 -6.48
CA ASN A 60 10.74 -7.49 -7.67
C ASN A 60 9.87 -8.70 -7.33
N LYS A 61 8.58 -8.67 -7.70
CA LYS A 61 7.70 -9.83 -7.52
C LYS A 61 8.08 -11.03 -8.41
N LEU A 62 8.80 -10.80 -9.51
CA LEU A 62 9.24 -11.85 -10.44
C LEU A 62 10.69 -12.30 -10.21
N GLY A 63 11.35 -11.79 -9.17
CA GLY A 63 12.76 -12.01 -8.92
C GLY A 63 13.10 -11.99 -7.43
N SER A 64 14.40 -11.92 -7.15
CA SER A 64 14.96 -11.89 -5.80
C SER A 64 15.66 -10.56 -5.50
N ASP A 65 15.59 -9.62 -6.44
CA ASP A 65 16.18 -8.30 -6.34
C ASP A 65 15.19 -7.28 -5.75
N THR A 66 15.70 -6.45 -4.84
CA THR A 66 15.05 -5.20 -4.45
C THR A 66 15.83 -4.04 -5.06
N ASN A 67 15.22 -3.40 -6.05
CA ASN A 67 15.83 -2.37 -6.88
C ASN A 67 15.79 -1.01 -6.20
N VAL A 68 16.88 -0.26 -6.37
CA VAL A 68 17.04 1.11 -5.89
C VAL A 68 17.05 2.03 -7.09
N LEU A 69 16.10 2.96 -7.11
CA LEU A 69 16.03 4.02 -8.09
C LEU A 69 16.28 5.37 -7.43
N ARG A 70 16.75 6.33 -8.22
CA ARG A 70 16.86 7.73 -7.82
C ARG A 70 15.99 8.58 -8.73
N LEU A 71 15.22 9.47 -8.14
CA LEU A 71 14.50 10.52 -8.81
C LEU A 71 15.44 11.69 -9.09
N VAL A 72 15.46 12.16 -10.33
CA VAL A 72 16.44 13.14 -10.80
C VAL A 72 15.71 14.37 -11.33
N HIS A 73 16.26 15.54 -11.01
CA HIS A 73 15.86 16.81 -11.61
C HIS A 73 16.67 17.04 -12.89
N SER A 74 16.05 17.57 -13.93
CA SER A 74 16.72 17.85 -15.22
C SER A 74 17.89 18.82 -15.11
N THR A 75 17.96 19.60 -14.02
CA THR A 75 19.03 20.59 -13.78
C THR A 75 19.95 20.09 -12.66
N PRO A 76 21.17 19.63 -12.97
CA PRO A 76 22.12 19.18 -11.97
C PRO A 76 22.63 20.37 -11.15
N GLY A 77 22.48 20.34 -9.82
CA GLY A 77 23.15 21.29 -8.92
C GLY A 77 22.30 21.85 -7.79
N ASP A 78 20.97 21.78 -7.88
CA ASP A 78 20.12 22.33 -6.83
C ASP A 78 19.66 21.21 -5.89
N SER A 79 20.32 21.11 -4.73
CA SER A 79 19.61 20.68 -3.53
C SER A 79 18.53 21.74 -3.25
N LEU A 80 17.37 21.60 -3.89
CA LEU A 80 16.33 22.62 -3.78
C LEU A 80 15.76 22.59 -2.36
N PRO A 81 15.83 23.70 -1.60
CA PRO A 81 14.89 23.88 -0.49
C PRO A 81 13.46 23.86 -1.05
N LEU A 82 12.46 23.66 -0.18
CA LEU A 82 11.07 23.96 -0.52
C LEU A 82 11.03 25.30 -1.28
N GLN A 83 10.37 25.34 -2.43
CA GLN A 83 10.26 26.59 -3.15
C GLN A 83 9.59 27.64 -2.22
N PRO A 84 9.94 28.93 -2.33
CA PRO A 84 9.40 29.97 -1.45
C PRO A 84 7.86 30.07 -1.45
N ASP A 85 7.20 29.52 -2.47
CA ASP A 85 5.75 29.41 -2.62
C ASP A 85 5.15 28.13 -1.99
N GLY A 86 5.96 27.33 -1.29
CA GLY A 86 5.57 26.07 -0.66
C GLY A 86 5.52 24.87 -1.60
N THR A 87 5.92 25.02 -2.87
CA THR A 87 5.86 23.93 -3.85
C THR A 87 7.04 22.96 -3.70
N ARG A 88 6.76 21.66 -3.85
CA ARG A 88 7.77 20.60 -3.73
C ARG A 88 8.69 20.60 -4.96
N PRO A 89 9.99 20.26 -4.82
CA PRO A 89 10.87 20.05 -5.97
C PRO A 89 10.26 19.01 -6.90
N ARG A 90 10.15 19.34 -8.19
CA ARG A 90 9.54 18.46 -9.18
C ARG A 90 10.61 17.61 -9.86
N PHE A 91 10.54 16.28 -9.72
CA PHE A 91 11.40 15.35 -10.43
C PHE A 91 10.98 15.22 -11.89
N ASP A 92 11.95 14.96 -12.76
CA ASP A 92 11.73 14.83 -14.20
C ASP A 92 12.12 13.44 -14.70
N GLU A 93 13.07 12.79 -14.04
CA GLU A 93 13.63 11.51 -14.49
C GLU A 93 13.73 10.48 -13.35
N ILE A 94 13.87 9.22 -13.74
CA ILE A 94 14.13 8.09 -12.86
C ILE A 94 15.38 7.38 -13.36
N SER A 95 16.34 7.16 -12.47
CA SER A 95 17.60 6.46 -12.78
C SER A 95 17.80 5.25 -11.88
N PHE A 96 18.43 4.21 -12.40
CA PHE A 96 18.86 3.07 -11.60
C PHE A 96 20.08 3.43 -10.75
N VAL A 97 20.09 2.98 -9.50
CA VAL A 97 21.23 3.16 -8.59
C VAL A 97 21.93 1.83 -8.35
N ALA A 98 21.20 0.85 -7.84
CA ALA A 98 21.71 -0.45 -7.43
C ALA A 98 20.55 -1.42 -7.15
N ASN A 99 20.86 -2.64 -6.76
CA ASN A 99 19.89 -3.58 -6.20
C ASN A 99 20.52 -4.37 -5.03
N GLY A 100 19.68 -4.86 -4.13
CA GLY A 100 20.04 -5.87 -3.13
C GLY A 100 19.45 -7.22 -3.53
N MET A 101 20.13 -8.32 -3.20
CA MET A 101 19.64 -9.69 -3.45
C MET A 101 19.13 -10.32 -2.16
N GLY A 102 17.92 -10.87 -2.21
CA GLY A 102 17.21 -11.48 -1.10
C GLY A 102 16.40 -12.69 -1.55
N SER A 103 15.25 -12.86 -0.95
CA SER A 103 14.29 -13.93 -1.18
C SER A 103 13.44 -13.64 -2.42
N PHE A 104 12.98 -14.69 -3.10
CA PHE A 104 12.19 -14.55 -4.32
C PHE A 104 10.75 -14.09 -4.04
N GLY A 105 10.21 -13.23 -4.90
CA GLY A 105 8.79 -12.88 -4.88
C GLY A 105 8.42 -11.76 -3.91
N GLY A 106 9.25 -10.72 -3.86
CA GLY A 106 9.00 -9.51 -3.07
C GLY A 106 7.61 -8.91 -3.34
N ARG A 107 6.86 -8.61 -2.28
CA ARG A 107 5.45 -8.18 -2.36
C ARG A 107 5.12 -6.88 -1.65
N HIS A 108 5.73 -6.62 -0.50
CA HIS A 108 5.49 -5.41 0.28
C HIS A 108 6.71 -5.02 1.09
N LEU A 109 6.96 -3.72 1.22
CA LEU A 109 8.07 -3.14 1.98
C LEU A 109 7.54 -2.19 3.06
N ALA A 110 8.23 -2.12 4.20
CA ALA A 110 8.04 -1.07 5.20
C ALA A 110 9.39 -0.64 5.80
N PHE A 111 9.55 0.66 6.03
CA PHE A 111 10.68 1.19 6.80
C PHE A 111 10.47 0.99 8.29
N ASN A 112 11.57 0.93 9.04
CA ASN A 112 11.53 1.24 10.47
C ASN A 112 11.44 2.77 10.68
N ALA A 113 11.27 3.22 11.92
CA ALA A 113 10.96 4.61 12.22
C ALA A 113 12.00 5.63 11.70
N ASP A 114 13.29 5.28 11.73
CA ASP A 114 14.40 6.15 11.30
C ASP A 114 14.87 5.87 9.85
N LYS A 115 14.18 5.00 9.12
CA LYS A 115 14.49 4.61 7.73
C LYS A 115 15.93 4.10 7.55
N THR A 116 16.47 3.42 8.56
CA THR A 116 17.77 2.71 8.50
C THR A 116 17.63 1.21 8.20
N ARG A 117 16.41 0.69 8.32
CA ARG A 117 16.06 -0.71 8.05
C ARG A 117 14.81 -0.80 7.20
N MET A 118 14.71 -1.87 6.43
CA MET A 118 13.47 -2.24 5.74
C MET A 118 13.09 -3.68 6.07
N VAL A 119 11.80 -3.92 6.17
CA VAL A 119 11.22 -5.27 6.22
C VAL A 119 10.49 -5.51 4.93
N GLU A 120 10.78 -6.62 4.27
CA GLU A 120 10.17 -7.05 3.02
C GLU A 120 9.44 -8.37 3.22
N THR A 121 8.21 -8.47 2.71
CA THR A 121 7.50 -9.75 2.64
C THR A 121 7.67 -10.37 1.26
N CYS A 122 8.10 -11.63 1.23
CA CYS A 122 8.33 -12.40 0.01
C CYS A 122 7.25 -13.46 -0.12
N HIS A 123 6.25 -13.17 -0.95
CA HIS A 123 5.02 -13.94 -1.04
C HIS A 123 5.30 -15.34 -1.58
N GLU A 124 6.05 -15.44 -2.67
CA GLU A 124 6.22 -16.71 -3.39
C GLU A 124 7.03 -17.74 -2.59
N THR A 125 7.95 -17.29 -1.71
CA THR A 125 8.75 -18.20 -0.87
C THR A 125 8.27 -18.33 0.57
N GLY A 126 7.38 -17.45 1.03
CA GLY A 126 6.93 -17.47 2.42
C GLY A 126 7.91 -16.80 3.40
N GLU A 127 8.85 -16.03 2.88
CA GLU A 127 9.97 -15.46 3.63
C GLU A 127 9.75 -13.99 3.96
N ILE A 128 10.52 -13.50 4.93
CA ILE A 128 10.57 -12.10 5.32
C ILE A 128 12.03 -11.69 5.33
N ASP A 129 12.41 -10.76 4.47
CA ASP A 129 13.77 -10.22 4.44
C ASP A 129 13.87 -8.95 5.28
N ILE A 130 14.99 -8.84 5.98
CA ILE A 130 15.36 -7.65 6.74
C ILE A 130 16.59 -7.03 6.09
N TRP A 131 16.48 -5.78 5.69
CA TRP A 131 17.51 -5.05 4.97
C TRP A 131 18.13 -3.96 5.83
N ASP A 132 19.44 -3.82 5.76
CA ASP A 132 20.19 -2.65 6.23
C ASP A 132 20.36 -1.65 5.07
N ILE A 133 19.91 -0.42 5.30
CA ILE A 133 20.07 0.73 4.40
C ILE A 133 20.72 1.94 5.09
N SER A 134 21.44 1.70 6.19
CA SER A 134 22.09 2.72 7.01
C SER A 134 23.42 3.22 6.46
N ALA A 135 24.04 2.49 5.52
CA ALA A 135 25.39 2.75 5.00
C ALA A 135 25.54 4.06 4.19
N GLY A 136 24.51 4.91 4.09
CA GLY A 136 24.53 6.20 3.39
C GLY A 136 24.53 6.10 1.86
N ASN A 137 25.01 4.99 1.29
CA ASN A 137 24.99 4.72 -0.15
C ASN A 137 23.64 4.21 -0.68
N ASN A 138 22.65 4.01 0.21
CA ASN A 138 21.29 3.54 -0.09
C ASN A 138 21.20 2.18 -0.79
N VAL A 139 22.26 1.36 -0.74
CA VAL A 139 22.22 -0.01 -1.29
C VAL A 139 21.71 -0.96 -0.20
N PRO A 140 20.57 -1.65 -0.39
CA PRO A 140 20.07 -2.63 0.55
C PRO A 140 21.06 -3.77 0.76
N ARG A 141 21.41 -4.03 2.01
CA ARG A 141 22.19 -5.20 2.41
C ARG A 141 21.31 -6.14 3.19
N LEU A 142 21.13 -7.36 2.69
CA LEU A 142 20.35 -8.37 3.40
C LEU A 142 21.03 -8.68 4.73
N MET A 143 20.36 -8.38 5.84
CA MET A 143 20.83 -8.70 7.18
C MET A 143 20.49 -10.15 7.53
N LYS A 144 19.24 -10.53 7.25
CA LYS A 144 18.70 -11.84 7.57
C LYS A 144 17.40 -12.08 6.81
N THR A 145 17.08 -13.36 6.68
CA THR A 145 15.80 -13.86 6.18
C THR A 145 15.14 -14.66 7.29
N LEU A 146 13.85 -14.39 7.52
CA LEU A 146 13.02 -15.09 8.49
C LEU A 146 11.97 -15.91 7.75
N GLN A 147 11.54 -17.01 8.36
CA GLN A 147 10.42 -17.79 7.86
C GLN A 147 9.12 -17.16 8.39
N GLY A 148 8.23 -16.75 7.49
CA GLY A 148 7.01 -16.01 7.83
C GLY A 148 5.95 -16.83 8.59
N ALA A 149 6.11 -18.15 8.64
CA ALA A 149 5.27 -19.03 9.42
C ALA A 149 6.09 -20.05 10.22
N ASP A 150 5.46 -20.54 11.29
CA ASP A 150 5.94 -21.69 12.04
C ASP A 150 5.88 -22.94 11.15
N GLN A 151 7.04 -23.49 10.81
CA GLN A 151 7.15 -24.69 9.99
C GLN A 151 6.62 -25.95 10.70
N THR A 152 6.30 -25.88 12.00
CA THR A 152 5.83 -27.02 12.79
C THR A 152 4.31 -27.20 12.81
N ASP A 153 3.51 -26.27 12.26
CA ASP A 153 2.04 -26.39 12.25
C ASP A 153 1.56 -27.50 11.27
N PRO A 154 0.90 -28.57 11.77
CA PRO A 154 0.40 -29.65 10.92
C PRO A 154 -0.85 -29.26 10.10
N ARG A 155 -1.44 -28.07 10.30
CA ARG A 155 -2.59 -27.56 9.52
C ARG A 155 -2.19 -26.90 8.19
N LYS A 156 -0.99 -27.21 7.68
CA LYS A 156 -0.49 -26.74 6.38
C LYS A 156 -1.40 -27.22 5.24
N THR A 157 -2.39 -26.40 4.90
CA THR A 157 -3.02 -26.42 3.58
C THR A 157 -2.72 -25.09 2.92
N TYR A 158 -1.81 -25.13 1.95
CA TYR A 158 -1.27 -24.04 1.13
C TYR A 158 -0.33 -23.06 1.85
N TYR A 159 0.92 -23.01 1.35
CA TYR A 159 1.97 -22.01 1.51
C TYR A 159 1.74 -20.88 2.55
N PRO A 160 2.66 -20.63 3.49
CA PRO A 160 2.69 -19.34 4.15
C PRO A 160 3.07 -18.26 3.13
N VAL A 161 2.26 -17.22 3.02
CA VAL A 161 2.41 -16.17 2.01
C VAL A 161 2.33 -14.82 2.71
N PRO A 162 3.39 -14.35 3.40
CA PRO A 162 3.38 -13.03 4.01
C PRO A 162 3.01 -12.00 2.93
N SER A 163 1.96 -11.22 3.18
CA SER A 163 1.30 -10.43 2.14
C SER A 163 1.54 -8.94 2.28
N GLN A 164 1.66 -8.46 3.52
CA GLN A 164 1.88 -7.06 3.86
C GLN A 164 2.65 -6.96 5.18
N THR A 165 3.52 -5.97 5.27
CA THR A 165 4.22 -5.58 6.51
C THR A 165 3.94 -4.11 6.81
N ILE A 166 3.65 -3.78 8.06
CA ILE A 166 3.50 -2.39 8.54
C ILE A 166 4.30 -2.20 9.82
N LEU A 167 4.78 -0.98 10.05
CA LEU A 167 5.32 -0.57 11.34
C LEU A 167 4.18 -0.08 12.22
N ASP A 168 4.13 -0.53 13.48
CA ASP A 168 3.13 -0.09 14.43
C ASP A 168 3.30 1.41 14.79
N PRO A 169 2.26 2.08 15.34
CA PRO A 169 2.31 3.50 15.69
C PRO A 169 3.42 3.92 16.67
N THR A 170 3.96 2.99 17.48
CA THR A 170 5.08 3.27 18.40
C THR A 170 6.45 3.18 17.72
N GLY A 171 6.52 2.61 16.51
CA GLY A 171 7.76 2.42 15.78
C GLY A 171 8.60 1.22 16.24
N ARG A 172 8.06 0.36 17.11
CA ARG A 172 8.81 -0.73 17.76
C ARG A 172 8.60 -2.09 17.09
N TYR A 173 7.41 -2.35 16.59
CA TYR A 173 7.00 -3.65 16.10
C TYR A 173 6.61 -3.56 14.63
N PHE A 174 7.15 -4.47 13.82
CA PHE A 174 6.53 -4.77 12.54
C PHE A 174 5.43 -5.81 12.74
N ILE A 175 4.30 -5.58 12.09
CA ILE A 175 3.17 -6.50 12.03
C ILE A 175 3.07 -7.00 10.61
N ILE A 176 3.07 -8.32 10.43
CA ILE A 176 3.10 -8.96 9.12
C ILE A 176 1.85 -9.81 8.97
N ALA A 177 1.06 -9.52 7.95
CA ALA A 177 -0.13 -10.25 7.59
C ALA A 177 0.22 -11.57 6.89
N ASN A 178 -0.23 -12.70 7.45
CA ASN A 178 -0.02 -14.03 6.90
C ASN A 178 -1.36 -14.70 6.57
N PRO A 179 -1.90 -14.48 5.36
CA PRO A 179 -3.19 -15.03 4.93
C PRO A 179 -3.19 -16.56 4.86
N GLY A 180 -2.06 -17.19 4.53
CA GLY A 180 -1.95 -18.64 4.32
C GLY A 180 -2.21 -19.48 5.58
N ASN A 181 -1.84 -19.00 6.76
CA ASN A 181 -2.07 -19.68 8.04
C ASN A 181 -2.99 -18.90 9.01
N ASN A 182 -3.67 -17.86 8.49
CA ASN A 182 -4.59 -17.02 9.25
C ASN A 182 -3.94 -16.38 10.50
N SER A 183 -2.75 -15.80 10.36
CA SER A 183 -2.00 -15.25 11.49
C SER A 183 -1.38 -13.87 11.20
N LEU A 184 -0.91 -13.22 12.26
CA LEU A 184 0.01 -12.09 12.21
C LEU A 184 1.34 -12.50 12.82
N ALA A 185 2.44 -12.31 12.09
CA ALA A 185 3.78 -12.39 12.68
C ALA A 185 4.18 -11.01 13.21
N ILE A 186 4.78 -10.98 14.41
CA ILE A 186 5.21 -9.75 15.08
C ILE A 186 6.73 -9.78 15.19
N ILE A 187 7.41 -8.79 14.61
CA ILE A 187 8.86 -8.62 14.72
C ILE A 187 9.15 -7.46 15.66
N ASP A 188 9.96 -7.68 16.69
CA ASP A 188 10.44 -6.60 17.58
C ASP A 188 11.75 -6.00 17.02
N THR A 189 11.78 -4.68 16.85
CA THR A 189 12.97 -3.94 16.37
C THR A 189 13.97 -3.66 17.48
N LYS A 190 13.61 -3.94 18.75
CA LYS A 190 14.47 -3.69 19.90
C LYS A 190 15.85 -4.34 19.75
N ASN A 191 16.88 -3.54 20.03
CA ASN A 191 18.29 -3.93 19.93
C ASN A 191 18.73 -4.37 18.52
N ASP A 192 18.05 -3.91 17.46
CA ASP A 192 18.41 -4.20 16.07
C ASP A 192 18.43 -5.71 15.73
N ARG A 193 17.68 -6.53 16.49
CA ARG A 193 17.68 -8.00 16.31
C ARG A 193 16.77 -8.49 15.20
N TYR A 194 15.61 -7.83 15.02
CA TYR A 194 14.59 -8.20 14.03
C TYR A 194 14.26 -9.71 14.08
N GLU A 195 13.72 -10.16 15.20
CA GLU A 195 13.29 -11.54 15.42
C GLU A 195 11.77 -11.59 15.52
N ILE A 196 11.17 -12.71 15.09
CA ILE A 196 9.74 -12.97 15.33
C ILE A 196 9.54 -13.14 16.83
N ALA A 197 9.00 -12.11 17.46
CA ALA A 197 8.69 -12.07 18.89
C ALA A 197 7.39 -12.82 19.23
N GLY A 198 6.53 -13.02 18.23
CA GLY A 198 5.37 -13.88 18.37
C GLY A 198 4.56 -14.04 17.09
N ILE A 199 3.72 -15.06 17.08
CA ILE A 199 2.73 -15.32 16.04
C ILE A 199 1.35 -15.30 16.70
N VAL A 200 0.47 -14.45 16.19
CA VAL A 200 -0.89 -14.27 16.70
C VAL A 200 -1.85 -14.86 15.68
N VAL A 201 -2.50 -15.97 16.04
CA VAL A 201 -3.57 -16.54 15.22
C VAL A 201 -4.79 -15.64 15.29
N ILE A 202 -5.31 -15.24 14.14
CA ILE A 202 -6.50 -14.40 14.07
C ILE A 202 -7.74 -15.29 14.19
N PRO A 203 -8.65 -15.01 15.15
CA PRO A 203 -9.92 -15.71 15.24
C PRO A 203 -10.77 -15.48 13.99
N GLU A 204 -11.57 -16.47 13.62
CA GLU A 204 -12.39 -16.47 12.40
C GLU A 204 -11.52 -16.48 11.13
N LYS A 205 -11.93 -17.21 10.09
CA LYS A 205 -11.10 -17.46 8.89
C LYS A 205 -10.94 -16.20 8.02
N ILE A 206 -10.47 -15.08 8.56
CA ILE A 206 -10.32 -13.79 7.89
C ILE A 206 -9.25 -13.86 6.79
N SER A 207 -8.19 -14.64 7.00
CA SER A 207 -7.03 -14.74 6.10
C SER A 207 -6.40 -13.35 5.88
N PRO A 208 -5.72 -12.79 6.90
CA PRO A 208 -5.25 -11.40 6.91
C PRO A 208 -4.39 -11.13 5.68
N GLY A 209 -4.89 -10.33 4.74
CA GLY A 209 -4.23 -9.99 3.48
C GLY A 209 -3.67 -8.58 3.48
N ALA A 210 -4.44 -7.67 4.04
CA ALA A 210 -4.05 -6.29 4.24
C ALA A 210 -4.38 -5.82 5.65
N ILE A 211 -3.53 -4.94 6.17
CA ILE A 211 -3.61 -4.41 7.52
C ILE A 211 -3.22 -2.93 7.54
N ALA A 212 -3.86 -2.15 8.41
CA ALA A 212 -3.34 -0.83 8.79
C ALA A 212 -3.73 -0.47 10.22
N CYS A 213 -2.94 0.39 10.83
CA CYS A 213 -3.21 0.93 12.14
C CYS A 213 -4.09 2.19 12.04
N ILE A 214 -4.97 2.34 13.03
CA ILE A 214 -5.81 3.53 13.21
C ILE A 214 -5.86 3.87 14.70
N THR A 215 -5.83 5.15 15.05
CA THR A 215 -5.78 5.61 16.44
C THR A 215 -6.99 6.47 16.76
N SER A 216 -7.73 6.12 17.81
CA SER A 216 -8.90 6.89 18.25
C SER A 216 -8.94 6.97 19.77
N GLY A 217 -9.10 8.19 20.31
CA GLY A 217 -9.14 8.43 21.76
C GLY A 217 -7.89 7.92 22.51
N GLY A 218 -6.72 7.96 21.88
CA GLY A 218 -5.46 7.43 22.43
C GLY A 218 -5.35 5.90 22.43
N THR A 219 -6.34 5.18 21.90
CA THR A 219 -6.28 3.73 21.71
C THR A 219 -5.87 3.41 20.27
N HIS A 220 -4.93 2.49 20.12
CA HIS A 220 -4.52 1.98 18.82
C HIS A 220 -5.35 0.75 18.45
N TYR A 221 -5.75 0.68 17.19
CA TYR A 221 -6.45 -0.44 16.58
C TYR A 221 -5.71 -0.88 15.33
N LEU A 222 -5.87 -2.16 15.00
CA LEU A 222 -5.48 -2.75 13.74
C LEU A 222 -6.76 -3.09 12.97
N ILE A 223 -6.85 -2.61 11.74
CA ILE A 223 -7.86 -3.04 10.78
C ILE A 223 -7.24 -4.17 9.98
N ILE A 224 -7.96 -5.28 9.86
CA ILE A 224 -7.54 -6.46 9.10
C ILE A 224 -8.58 -6.70 8.02
N VAL A 225 -8.13 -6.81 6.77
CA VAL A 225 -8.97 -7.20 5.63
C VAL A 225 -8.46 -8.52 5.05
N GLY A 226 -9.39 -9.43 4.78
CA GLY A 226 -9.10 -10.74 4.23
C GLY A 226 -8.53 -10.70 2.81
N GLN A 227 -7.55 -11.55 2.52
CA GLN A 227 -7.02 -11.72 1.15
C GLN A 227 -7.96 -12.55 0.29
N ILE A 228 -8.48 -13.65 0.84
CA ILE A 228 -9.25 -14.66 0.08
C ILE A 228 -10.75 -14.59 0.35
N ASN A 229 -11.18 -13.66 1.19
CA ASN A 229 -12.58 -13.40 1.49
C ASN A 229 -12.75 -11.91 1.76
N THR A 230 -14.00 -11.45 1.80
CA THR A 230 -14.35 -10.06 2.10
C THR A 230 -14.45 -9.78 3.60
N ALA A 231 -13.89 -10.61 4.49
CA ALA A 231 -13.99 -10.35 5.92
C ALA A 231 -13.15 -9.12 6.31
N ILE A 232 -13.67 -8.36 7.26
CA ILE A 232 -12.95 -7.27 7.93
C ILE A 232 -13.02 -7.49 9.43
N ALA A 233 -11.94 -7.16 10.14
CA ALA A 233 -11.92 -7.07 11.59
C ALA A 233 -11.32 -5.75 12.06
N LEU A 234 -11.94 -5.19 13.10
CA LEU A 234 -11.35 -4.16 13.95
C LEU A 234 -10.81 -4.84 15.20
N VAL A 235 -9.52 -4.67 15.45
CA VAL A 235 -8.82 -5.33 16.54
C VAL A 235 -8.13 -4.28 17.40
N ARG A 236 -8.41 -4.26 18.70
CA ARG A 236 -7.72 -3.39 19.64
C ARG A 236 -6.29 -3.88 19.86
N MET A 237 -5.34 -2.95 19.86
CA MET A 237 -3.93 -3.20 20.15
C MET A 237 -3.60 -2.76 21.57
N GLU A 238 -3.01 -3.67 22.35
CA GLU A 238 -2.52 -3.41 23.70
C GLU A 238 -1.02 -3.69 23.77
N TYR A 239 -0.25 -2.68 24.15
CA TYR A 239 1.20 -2.78 24.30
C TYR A 239 1.50 -3.32 25.70
N THR A 240 2.08 -4.51 25.76
CA THR A 240 2.53 -5.13 27.03
C THR A 240 4.05 -5.13 27.11
N ASP A 241 4.60 -5.46 28.28
CA ASP A 241 6.04 -5.59 28.48
C ASP A 241 6.69 -6.69 27.62
N LYS A 242 5.89 -7.66 27.16
CA LYS A 242 6.37 -8.84 26.41
C LYS A 242 6.10 -8.73 24.90
N LEU A 243 4.85 -8.51 24.52
CA LEU A 243 4.40 -8.51 23.11
C LEU A 243 3.16 -7.62 22.92
N LEU A 244 2.86 -7.28 21.67
CA LEU A 244 1.53 -6.79 21.29
C LEU A 244 0.46 -7.83 21.59
N LYS A 245 -0.59 -7.41 22.29
CA LYS A 245 -1.81 -8.19 22.46
C LYS A 245 -2.91 -7.61 21.58
N PHE A 246 -3.64 -8.50 20.93
CA PHE A 246 -4.74 -8.19 20.03
C PHE A 246 -6.06 -8.65 20.65
N THR A 247 -7.09 -7.82 20.60
CA THR A 247 -8.45 -8.19 21.04
C THR A 247 -9.45 -7.77 19.98
N THR A 248 -10.13 -8.74 19.36
CA THR A 248 -11.16 -8.47 18.35
C THR A 248 -12.29 -7.65 18.97
N VAL A 249 -12.57 -6.50 18.37
CA VAL A 249 -13.66 -5.58 18.77
C VAL A 249 -14.89 -5.84 17.92
N GLN A 250 -14.69 -6.01 16.61
CA GLN A 250 -15.74 -6.20 15.65
C GLN A 250 -15.23 -7.04 14.47
N THR A 251 -16.09 -7.88 13.91
CA THR A 251 -15.91 -8.49 12.59
C THR A 251 -17.08 -8.14 11.68
N GLY A 252 -16.87 -8.19 10.37
CA GLY A 252 -17.87 -7.82 9.38
C GLY A 252 -17.45 -8.17 7.96
N GLN A 253 -18.04 -7.49 6.98
CA GLN A 253 -17.68 -7.62 5.58
C GLN A 253 -17.19 -6.27 5.03
N ALA A 254 -16.11 -6.31 4.26
CA ALA A 254 -15.47 -5.19 3.55
C ALA A 254 -16.29 -4.67 2.35
N ARG A 255 -17.59 -4.98 2.31
CA ARG A 255 -18.58 -4.44 1.38
C ARG A 255 -19.97 -4.54 2.00
N LYS A 256 -20.92 -3.74 1.51
CA LYS A 256 -22.34 -4.00 1.75
C LYS A 256 -22.74 -5.28 1.01
N MET A 257 -23.28 -6.25 1.73
CA MET A 257 -23.95 -7.38 1.10
C MET A 257 -25.28 -6.85 0.55
N GLU A 258 -25.38 -6.64 -0.76
CA GLU A 258 -26.69 -6.52 -1.39
C GLU A 258 -27.38 -7.89 -1.35
N ASP A 259 -28.70 -7.86 -1.13
CA ASP A 259 -29.56 -8.98 -0.78
C ASP A 259 -29.27 -10.25 -1.62
N GLY A 260 -28.52 -11.19 -1.04
CA GLY A 260 -28.42 -12.59 -1.50
C GLY A 260 -27.43 -12.91 -2.63
N GLY A 261 -26.70 -11.95 -3.19
CA GLY A 261 -25.70 -12.21 -4.23
C GLY A 261 -24.40 -12.83 -3.68
N GLN A 262 -24.15 -14.11 -3.98
CA GLN A 262 -22.80 -14.70 -3.80
C GLN A 262 -21.88 -14.17 -4.90
N HIS A 263 -21.02 -13.21 -4.57
CA HIS A 263 -19.89 -12.86 -5.42
C HIS A 263 -18.71 -13.73 -5.03
N THR A 264 -18.17 -14.46 -6.00
CA THR A 264 -16.86 -15.11 -5.87
C THR A 264 -15.79 -14.02 -5.82
N THR A 265 -15.17 -13.88 -4.65
CA THR A 265 -14.05 -12.97 -4.47
C THR A 265 -12.84 -13.52 -5.22
N MET A 266 -12.09 -12.62 -5.86
CA MET A 266 -10.73 -12.96 -6.29
C MET A 266 -9.78 -12.68 -5.14
N PRO A 267 -8.70 -13.47 -4.99
CA PRO A 267 -7.70 -13.17 -3.99
C PRO A 267 -7.14 -11.77 -4.24
N PHE A 268 -7.05 -11.01 -3.14
CA PHE A 268 -6.50 -9.65 -2.99
C PHE A 268 -7.57 -8.58 -2.70
N ALA A 269 -7.49 -8.07 -1.47
CA ALA A 269 -8.03 -6.79 -1.06
C ALA A 269 -6.90 -5.98 -0.43
N GLY A 270 -7.03 -4.66 -0.44
CA GLY A 270 -6.13 -3.81 0.32
C GLY A 270 -6.87 -2.68 0.99
N LEU A 271 -6.19 -1.98 1.90
CA LEU A 271 -6.80 -0.89 2.64
C LEU A 271 -5.83 0.27 2.89
N VAL A 272 -6.40 1.45 3.06
CA VAL A 272 -5.69 2.65 3.51
C VAL A 272 -6.55 3.39 4.53
N VAL A 273 -5.90 3.97 5.53
CA VAL A 273 -6.52 4.81 6.56
C VAL A 273 -6.14 6.26 6.25
N ALA A 274 -7.13 7.15 6.24
CA ALA A 274 -6.90 8.57 6.05
C ALA A 274 -6.19 9.20 7.25
N SER A 275 -5.47 10.29 7.01
CA SER A 275 -4.71 11.04 8.02
C SER A 275 -5.58 11.51 9.18
N ASN A 276 -6.89 11.73 8.94
CA ASN A 276 -7.87 12.10 9.96
C ASN A 276 -8.21 10.98 10.97
N GLN A 277 -7.62 9.79 10.83
CA GLN A 277 -7.81 8.63 11.71
C GLN A 277 -9.28 8.21 11.88
N ARG A 278 -10.11 8.51 10.87
CA ARG A 278 -11.54 8.21 10.83
C ARG A 278 -11.90 7.45 9.58
N ASP A 279 -11.51 7.94 8.41
CA ASP A 279 -11.91 7.35 7.13
C ASP A 279 -10.99 6.19 6.75
N ILE A 280 -11.60 5.12 6.26
CA ILE A 280 -10.95 3.88 5.87
C ILE A 280 -11.46 3.53 4.48
N TYR A 281 -10.54 3.32 3.53
CA TYR A 281 -10.87 2.89 2.18
C TYR A 281 -10.33 1.50 1.93
N ILE A 282 -11.18 0.64 1.38
CA ILE A 282 -10.85 -0.75 1.09
C ILE A 282 -11.16 -1.00 -0.38
N TRP A 283 -10.20 -1.54 -1.11
CA TRP A 283 -10.43 -1.95 -2.49
C TRP A 283 -10.49 -3.47 -2.58
N ASN A 284 -11.44 -3.97 -3.38
CA ASN A 284 -11.70 -5.40 -3.52
C ASN A 284 -11.77 -5.83 -4.99
N ARG A 285 -11.51 -7.11 -5.22
CA ARG A 285 -11.60 -7.77 -6.53
C ARG A 285 -12.70 -8.83 -6.50
N PHE A 286 -13.56 -8.79 -7.51
CA PHE A 286 -14.62 -9.77 -7.67
C PHE A 286 -14.50 -10.37 -9.07
N SER A 287 -14.57 -11.70 -9.17
CA SER A 287 -14.27 -12.39 -10.44
C SER A 287 -15.29 -12.14 -11.53
N ASN A 288 -16.51 -11.74 -11.14
CA ASN A 288 -17.66 -11.62 -12.04
C ASN A 288 -18.11 -10.16 -12.23
N ASP A 289 -17.45 -9.21 -11.58
CA ASP A 289 -17.82 -7.81 -11.66
C ASP A 289 -17.12 -7.16 -12.85
N ARG A 290 -17.85 -6.27 -13.54
CA ARG A 290 -17.31 -5.47 -14.67
C ARG A 290 -16.46 -4.28 -14.21
N SER A 291 -16.30 -4.11 -12.90
CA SER A 291 -15.49 -3.07 -12.26
C SER A 291 -14.96 -3.57 -10.93
N GLY A 292 -13.80 -3.09 -10.52
CA GLY A 292 -13.39 -3.11 -9.12
C GLY A 292 -14.19 -2.10 -8.30
N HIS A 293 -14.09 -2.21 -6.98
CA HIS A 293 -14.83 -1.34 -6.07
C HIS A 293 -13.95 -0.81 -4.94
N ILE A 294 -14.26 0.41 -4.50
CA ILE A 294 -13.73 1.07 -3.30
C ILE A 294 -14.87 1.16 -2.29
N GLY A 295 -14.76 0.42 -1.19
CA GLY A 295 -15.62 0.58 -0.03
C GLY A 295 -15.05 1.64 0.92
N HIS A 296 -15.88 2.58 1.34
CA HIS A 296 -15.55 3.57 2.37
C HIS A 296 -16.22 3.19 3.68
N PHE A 297 -15.43 3.19 4.76
CA PHE A 297 -15.85 2.95 6.12
C PHE A 297 -15.38 4.10 7.02
N THR A 298 -16.07 4.32 8.12
CA THR A 298 -15.63 5.22 9.19
C THR A 298 -15.38 4.44 10.48
N LEU A 299 -14.35 4.85 11.21
CA LEU A 299 -14.18 4.50 12.62
C LEU A 299 -14.99 5.47 13.47
N ASP A 300 -16.03 4.96 14.11
CA ASP A 300 -16.92 5.70 15.00
C ASP A 300 -16.77 5.19 16.44
N GLN A 301 -17.22 5.99 17.42
CA GLN A 301 -17.35 5.58 18.82
C GLN A 301 -18.80 5.75 19.26
N ASP A 302 -19.34 4.76 19.97
CA ASP A 302 -20.68 4.86 20.56
C ASP A 302 -20.70 5.73 21.84
N ALA A 303 -21.86 5.86 22.47
CA ALA A 303 -22.03 6.64 23.70
C ALA A 303 -21.15 6.12 24.86
N GLU A 304 -20.81 4.83 24.86
CA GLU A 304 -19.91 4.19 25.81
C GLU A 304 -18.44 4.22 25.38
N ARG A 305 -18.09 4.97 24.32
CA ARG A 305 -16.75 5.07 23.72
C ARG A 305 -16.20 3.75 23.17
N ARG A 306 -17.07 2.82 22.80
CA ARG A 306 -16.66 1.60 22.10
C ARG A 306 -16.50 1.90 20.62
N ALA A 307 -15.28 1.67 20.14
CA ALA A 307 -14.94 1.85 18.74
C ALA A 307 -15.62 0.79 17.87
N HIS A 308 -16.13 1.20 16.72
CA HIS A 308 -16.69 0.32 15.70
C HIS A 308 -16.46 0.91 14.31
N ILE A 309 -16.37 0.03 13.32
CA ILE A 309 -16.32 0.41 11.91
C ILE A 309 -17.73 0.40 11.32
N ARG A 310 -18.06 1.43 10.55
CA ARG A 310 -19.35 1.59 9.89
C ARG A 310 -19.15 1.76 8.39
N PHE A 311 -19.87 0.98 7.59
CA PHE A 311 -19.90 1.16 6.15
C PHE A 311 -20.60 2.48 5.79
N VAL A 312 -20.01 3.23 4.85
CA VAL A 312 -20.56 4.49 4.33
C VAL A 312 -21.07 4.30 2.91
N GLU A 313 -20.19 3.90 2.01
CA GLU A 313 -20.51 3.77 0.59
C GLU A 313 -19.57 2.80 -0.14
N ASN A 314 -19.92 2.48 -1.38
CA ASN A 314 -19.11 1.70 -2.28
C ASN A 314 -19.21 2.31 -3.68
N ILE A 315 -18.08 2.63 -4.29
CA ILE A 315 -18.01 3.23 -5.64
C ILE A 315 -17.17 2.36 -6.58
N PRO A 316 -17.42 2.38 -7.90
CA PRO A 316 -16.56 1.69 -8.86
C PRO A 316 -15.18 2.36 -8.96
N THR A 317 -14.13 1.58 -9.24
CA THR A 317 -12.75 2.09 -9.41
C THR A 317 -12.46 2.67 -10.80
N GLY A 318 -13.44 2.62 -11.72
CA GLY A 318 -13.26 3.00 -13.12
C GLY A 318 -12.45 2.01 -13.96
N GLY A 319 -11.94 0.93 -13.35
CA GLY A 319 -11.23 -0.16 -14.00
C GLY A 319 -11.55 -1.49 -13.32
N ILE A 320 -10.74 -2.52 -13.57
CA ILE A 320 -10.96 -3.87 -13.05
C ILE A 320 -9.70 -4.31 -12.28
N GLN A 321 -9.89 -5.12 -11.25
CA GLN A 321 -8.81 -5.66 -10.41
C GLN A 321 -7.93 -4.56 -9.78
N PRO A 322 -8.49 -3.67 -8.93
CA PRO A 322 -7.71 -2.69 -8.20
C PRO A 322 -6.64 -3.40 -7.37
N ARG A 323 -5.39 -2.96 -7.50
CA ARG A 323 -4.24 -3.52 -6.77
C ARG A 323 -3.75 -2.61 -5.66
N MET A 324 -3.91 -1.30 -5.84
CA MET A 324 -3.54 -0.33 -4.84
C MET A 324 -4.46 0.88 -4.90
N LEU A 325 -4.76 1.44 -3.73
CA LEU A 325 -5.29 2.78 -3.58
C LEU A 325 -4.35 3.56 -2.67
N SER A 326 -4.10 4.81 -3.03
CA SER A 326 -3.41 5.78 -2.18
C SER A 326 -4.27 7.04 -2.02
N LEU A 327 -4.03 7.77 -0.94
CA LEU A 327 -4.60 9.09 -0.73
C LEU A 327 -3.53 10.12 -1.06
N SER A 328 -3.96 11.30 -1.54
CA SER A 328 -3.03 12.40 -1.80
C SER A 328 -2.33 12.86 -0.52
N SER A 329 -1.19 13.52 -0.70
CA SER A 329 -0.27 13.91 0.37
C SER A 329 -0.55 15.31 0.94
N ASP A 330 -1.52 16.02 0.36
CA ASP A 330 -2.02 17.29 0.90
C ASP A 330 -2.72 17.09 2.26
N ASP A 331 -2.79 18.15 3.05
CA ASP A 331 -3.30 18.10 4.43
C ASP A 331 -4.73 17.53 4.52
N ASN A 332 -5.55 17.79 3.50
CA ASN A 332 -6.95 17.37 3.45
C ASN A 332 -7.14 15.99 2.80
N GLN A 333 -6.11 15.46 2.15
CA GLN A 333 -6.16 14.28 1.29
C GLN A 333 -7.35 14.36 0.33
N GLU A 334 -7.36 15.42 -0.48
CA GLU A 334 -8.47 15.76 -1.40
C GLU A 334 -8.71 14.73 -2.50
N PHE A 335 -7.78 13.80 -2.72
CA PHE A 335 -7.88 12.79 -3.76
C PHE A 335 -7.61 11.37 -3.27
N ALA A 336 -8.38 10.43 -3.78
CA ALA A 336 -8.09 8.99 -3.73
C ALA A 336 -7.67 8.52 -5.12
N ILE A 337 -6.50 7.87 -5.21
CA ILE A 337 -5.88 7.48 -6.47
C ILE A 337 -5.74 5.96 -6.49
N VAL A 338 -6.38 5.31 -7.46
CA VAL A 338 -6.41 3.85 -7.60
C VAL A 338 -5.62 3.38 -8.82
N ALA A 339 -4.93 2.25 -8.66
CA ALA A 339 -4.30 1.48 -9.72
C ALA A 339 -5.09 0.20 -10.00
N ASN A 340 -5.57 0.05 -11.23
CA ASN A 340 -6.31 -1.09 -11.73
C ASN A 340 -5.42 -1.91 -12.68
N GLU A 341 -5.31 -3.22 -12.42
CA GLU A 341 -4.49 -4.10 -13.28
C GLU A 341 -5.13 -4.34 -14.65
N THR A 342 -6.44 -4.18 -14.79
CA THR A 342 -7.18 -4.41 -16.05
C THR A 342 -8.32 -3.42 -16.22
N GLY A 343 -9.04 -3.49 -17.35
CA GLY A 343 -10.09 -2.54 -17.71
C GLY A 343 -9.56 -1.26 -18.34
N ASP A 344 -10.47 -0.33 -18.64
CA ASP A 344 -10.16 0.87 -19.45
C ASP A 344 -9.21 1.84 -18.72
N ALA A 345 -9.54 2.22 -17.48
CA ALA A 345 -8.71 3.10 -16.67
C ALA A 345 -7.69 2.30 -15.85
N GLY A 346 -6.41 2.38 -16.21
CA GLY A 346 -5.32 1.80 -15.42
C GLY A 346 -5.03 2.62 -14.15
N ILE A 347 -5.08 3.95 -14.23
CA ILE A 347 -5.10 4.85 -13.05
C ILE A 347 -6.39 5.67 -13.08
N ALA A 348 -7.00 5.89 -11.92
CA ALA A 348 -8.10 6.84 -11.74
C ALA A 348 -7.92 7.65 -10.45
N ALA A 349 -8.18 8.95 -10.50
CA ALA A 349 -8.26 9.82 -9.33
C ALA A 349 -9.72 10.21 -9.06
N PHE A 350 -10.15 10.09 -7.81
CA PHE A 350 -11.47 10.48 -7.33
C PHE A 350 -11.33 11.63 -6.35
N ARG A 351 -12.21 12.62 -6.45
CA ARG A 351 -12.27 13.70 -5.45
C ARG A 351 -12.84 13.14 -4.15
N ARG A 352 -12.17 13.42 -3.04
CA ARG A 352 -12.59 13.08 -1.70
C ARG A 352 -13.09 14.34 -0.98
N ASP A 353 -14.26 14.25 -0.38
CA ASP A 353 -14.76 15.27 0.53
C ASP A 353 -14.02 15.13 1.89
N PRO A 354 -13.23 16.11 2.33
CA PRO A 354 -12.47 16.00 3.57
C PRO A 354 -13.36 15.97 4.82
N THR A 355 -14.58 16.52 4.74
CA THR A 355 -15.54 16.54 5.85
C THR A 355 -16.19 15.18 6.02
N THR A 356 -16.75 14.64 4.94
CA THR A 356 -17.56 13.41 5.00
C THR A 356 -16.75 12.14 4.70
N GLY A 357 -15.58 12.26 4.09
CA GLY A 357 -14.78 11.15 3.58
C GLY A 357 -15.34 10.54 2.30
N ARG A 358 -16.46 11.04 1.76
CA ARG A 358 -17.07 10.42 0.58
C ARG A 358 -16.25 10.71 -0.68
N LEU A 359 -16.27 9.76 -1.61
CA LEU A 359 -15.64 9.87 -2.91
C LEU A 359 -16.69 10.23 -3.97
N ASP A 360 -16.40 11.21 -4.82
CA ASP A 360 -17.18 11.40 -6.06
C ASP A 360 -17.04 10.12 -6.91
N PRO A 361 -18.14 9.45 -7.30
CA PRO A 361 -18.05 8.24 -8.10
C PRO A 361 -17.51 8.47 -9.52
N ASN A 362 -17.45 9.72 -9.99
CA ASN A 362 -16.85 10.07 -11.27
C ASN A 362 -15.38 10.47 -11.05
N PRO A 363 -14.42 9.77 -11.68
CA PRO A 363 -13.03 10.14 -11.54
C PRO A 363 -12.78 11.51 -12.18
N VAL A 364 -11.99 12.36 -11.51
CA VAL A 364 -11.59 13.67 -12.04
C VAL A 364 -10.55 13.53 -13.15
N ALA A 365 -9.78 12.45 -13.14
CA ALA A 365 -8.76 12.13 -14.13
C ALA A 365 -8.57 10.61 -14.24
N THR A 366 -8.19 10.14 -15.43
CA THR A 366 -7.80 8.74 -15.65
C THR A 366 -6.60 8.65 -16.59
N ILE A 367 -5.83 7.55 -16.47
CA ILE A 367 -4.87 7.12 -17.49
C ILE A 367 -5.33 5.77 -18.05
N PRO A 368 -5.55 5.64 -19.37
CA PRO A 368 -5.86 4.37 -19.99
C PRO A 368 -4.79 3.30 -19.73
N ASN A 369 -5.20 2.06 -19.47
CA ASN A 369 -4.28 0.96 -19.13
C ASN A 369 -3.21 0.72 -20.21
N HIS A 370 -3.58 0.80 -21.50
CA HIS A 370 -2.65 0.61 -22.61
C HIS A 370 -1.48 1.61 -22.64
N LEU A 371 -1.62 2.79 -22.00
CA LEU A 371 -0.53 3.75 -21.86
C LEU A 371 0.43 3.40 -20.70
N LEU A 372 0.11 2.41 -19.87
CA LEU A 372 0.87 1.99 -18.69
C LEU A 372 1.56 0.64 -18.87
N VAL A 373 1.54 0.10 -20.08
CA VAL A 373 2.21 -1.15 -20.45
C VAL A 373 3.60 -0.81 -21.02
N ALA A 374 4.63 -1.54 -20.60
CA ALA A 374 5.98 -1.37 -21.14
C ALA A 374 6.05 -1.94 -22.57
N TRP A 375 6.91 -1.38 -23.42
CA TRP A 375 7.10 -1.91 -24.77
C TRP A 375 7.70 -3.31 -24.74
N GLY A 376 7.18 -4.21 -25.58
CA GLY A 376 7.70 -5.58 -25.70
C GLY A 376 7.10 -6.59 -24.72
N VAL A 377 6.22 -6.18 -23.80
CA VAL A 377 5.50 -7.11 -22.92
C VAL A 377 4.53 -7.97 -23.75
N PRO A 378 4.59 -9.31 -23.67
CA PRO A 378 3.66 -10.20 -24.38
C PRO A 378 2.21 -9.94 -23.97
N GLU A 379 1.27 -10.07 -24.92
CA GLU A 379 -0.15 -9.73 -24.71
C GLU A 379 -0.79 -10.51 -23.54
N ASN A 380 -0.48 -11.80 -23.39
CA ASN A 380 -0.94 -12.66 -22.29
C ASN A 380 -0.37 -12.26 -20.91
N GLU A 381 0.68 -11.46 -20.92
CA GLU A 381 1.45 -11.02 -19.75
C GLU A 381 1.20 -9.56 -19.39
N ILE A 382 0.41 -8.85 -20.20
CA ILE A 382 -0.03 -7.49 -19.91
C ILE A 382 -0.77 -7.49 -18.58
N ARG A 383 -0.24 -6.67 -17.67
CA ARG A 383 -0.88 -6.26 -16.43
C ARG A 383 -0.71 -4.76 -16.35
N GLY A 384 -1.80 -4.07 -16.02
CA GLY A 384 -1.78 -2.66 -15.67
C GLY A 384 -1.02 -2.42 -14.35
N PRO A 385 -1.07 -1.17 -13.86
CA PRO A 385 -0.33 -0.78 -12.67
C PRO A 385 -0.74 -1.59 -11.44
N GLN A 386 0.28 -1.98 -10.66
CA GLN A 386 0.12 -2.67 -9.39
C GLN A 386 0.38 -1.77 -8.17
N PHE A 387 1.06 -0.65 -8.40
CA PHE A 387 1.40 0.32 -7.37
C PHE A 387 1.08 1.73 -7.86
N VAL A 388 0.53 2.57 -6.98
CA VAL A 388 0.41 4.02 -7.20
C VAL A 388 0.49 4.72 -5.85
N ARG A 389 1.32 5.77 -5.78
CA ARG A 389 1.43 6.63 -4.59
C ARG A 389 1.99 7.99 -4.97
N GLU A 390 1.50 9.03 -4.30
CA GLU A 390 2.12 10.35 -4.34
C GLU A 390 3.44 10.38 -3.54
N LEU A 391 4.43 11.12 -4.06
CA LEU A 391 5.75 11.34 -3.47
C LEU A 391 5.74 12.25 -2.26
#